data_AF-A0A7Y0SCT2-F1
#
_entry.id   AF-A0A7Y0SCT2-F1
#
_cell.length_a   1.000
_cell.length_b   1.000
_cell.length_c   1.000
_cell.angle_alpha   90.00
_cell.angle_beta   90.00
_cell.angle_gamma   90.00
#
_symmetry.space_group_name_H-M   'P 1'
#
loop_
_entity.id
_entity.type
_entity.pdbx_description
1 polymer ?
#
loop_
_entity_poly.entity_id
_entity_poly.type
_entity_poly.pdbx_seq_one_letter_code
_entity_poly.pdbx_strand_id
1 'polypeptide(L)'
;EGHSTTNYYSYFSKSRFFKETGKESQCQSLDFKGLFELLQQSRSQADANAFMAAQDQSSWSWGARVYIQMMMAAQQQGVLQDGWHLLGRLHL
;
A
#
# COMPACT_ATOMS: atom_id res chain seq x y z
N GLU A 1 11.84 -9.81 -11.38
CA GLU A 1 10.52 -9.28 -10.99
C GLU A 1 10.51 -7.74 -11.03
N GLY A 2 10.36 -7.14 -12.22
CA GLY A 2 10.43 -5.67 -12.38
C GLY A 2 9.08 -4.96 -12.50
N HIS A 3 7.97 -5.70 -12.50
CA HIS A 3 6.62 -5.15 -12.70
C HIS A 3 5.90 -4.81 -11.38
N SER A 4 6.53 -5.06 -10.24
CA SER A 4 5.91 -4.89 -8.92
C SER A 4 5.73 -3.44 -8.50
N THR A 5 6.65 -2.58 -8.92
CA THR A 5 6.71 -1.17 -8.53
C THR A 5 5.95 -0.22 -9.46
N THR A 6 5.28 -0.73 -10.50
CA THR A 6 4.48 0.09 -11.43
C THR A 6 2.98 -0.23 -11.42
N ASN A 7 2.55 -1.34 -10.83
CA ASN A 7 1.14 -1.75 -10.91
C ASN A 7 0.21 -0.89 -10.02
N TYR A 8 0.72 -0.28 -8.95
CA TYR A 8 -0.10 0.60 -8.11
C TYR A 8 -0.51 1.92 -8.80
N TYR A 9 0.17 2.33 -9.88
CA TYR A 9 -0.26 3.52 -10.66
C TYR A 9 -1.66 3.35 -11.25
N SER A 10 -2.07 2.12 -11.57
CA SER A 10 -3.44 1.85 -12.05
C SER A 10 -4.52 2.15 -11.00
N TYR A 11 -4.17 2.12 -9.71
CA TYR A 11 -5.11 2.45 -8.63
C TYR A 11 -5.30 3.95 -8.49
N PHE A 12 -4.32 4.78 -8.87
CA PHE A 12 -4.46 6.24 -8.88
C PHE A 12 -5.57 6.67 -9.83
N SER A 13 -5.50 6.26 -11.10
CA SER A 13 -6.51 6.62 -12.11
C SER A 13 -7.90 6.08 -11.76
N LYS A 14 -7.99 4.86 -11.21
CA LYS A 14 -9.25 4.30 -10.68
C LYS A 14 -9.81 5.09 -9.51
N SER A 15 -8.95 5.54 -8.59
CA SER A 15 -9.38 6.37 -7.46
C SER A 15 -9.88 7.74 -7.91
N ARG A 16 -9.23 8.35 -8.92
CA ARG A 16 -9.68 9.60 -9.56
C ARG A 16 -11.03 9.44 -10.23
N PHE A 17 -11.19 8.38 -11.02
CA PHE A 17 -12.45 8.05 -11.68
C PHE A 17 -13.60 7.89 -10.66
N PHE A 18 -13.36 7.19 -9.55
CA PHE A 18 -14.34 7.07 -8.47
C PHE A 18 -14.68 8.43 -7.85
N LYS A 19 -13.68 9.25 -7.51
CA LYS A 19 -13.88 10.61 -6.97
C LYS A 19 -14.70 11.51 -7.91
N GLU A 20 -14.51 11.36 -9.22
CA GLU A 20 -15.13 12.20 -10.24
C GLU A 20 -16.54 11.73 -10.63
N THR A 21 -16.80 10.43 -10.62
CA THR A 21 -18.04 9.84 -11.17
C THR A 21 -18.93 9.16 -10.13
N GLY A 22 -18.40 8.87 -8.94
CA GLY A 22 -19.02 8.03 -7.93
C GLY A 22 -19.10 6.54 -8.31
N LYS A 23 -18.58 6.14 -9.48
CA LYS A 23 -18.64 4.76 -9.97
C LYS A 23 -17.42 3.97 -9.55
N GLU A 24 -17.65 2.81 -8.95
CA GLU A 24 -16.57 1.91 -8.53
C GLU A 24 -15.92 1.25 -9.74
N SER A 25 -14.59 1.30 -9.79
CA SER A 25 -13.80 0.51 -10.73
C SER A 25 -13.43 -0.83 -10.11
N GLN A 26 -13.35 -1.88 -10.92
CA GLN A 26 -12.80 -3.15 -10.46
C GLN A 26 -11.30 -3.00 -10.15
N CYS A 27 -10.94 -3.17 -8.90
CA CYS A 27 -9.56 -3.25 -8.43
C CYS A 27 -9.15 -4.71 -8.24
N GLN A 28 -7.86 -5.01 -8.43
CA GLN A 28 -7.36 -6.33 -8.03
C GLN A 28 -7.51 -6.43 -6.50
N SER A 29 -7.99 -7.57 -6.01
CA SER A 29 -8.12 -7.78 -4.57
C SER A 29 -6.72 -7.83 -3.95
N LEU A 30 -6.48 -6.96 -2.96
CA LEU A 30 -5.27 -6.94 -2.15
C LEU A 30 -5.63 -7.33 -0.74
N ASP A 31 -4.94 -8.33 -0.19
CA ASP A 31 -5.22 -8.83 1.16
C ASP A 31 -4.56 -7.92 2.22
N PHE A 32 -5.24 -6.80 2.51
CA PHE A 32 -4.84 -5.86 3.57
C PHE A 32 -5.00 -6.46 4.97
N LYS A 33 -5.96 -7.38 5.15
CA LYS A 33 -6.19 -8.04 6.43
C LYS A 33 -5.00 -8.91 6.82
N GLY A 34 -4.50 -9.74 5.90
CA GLY A 34 -3.31 -10.56 6.14
C GLY A 34 -2.06 -9.73 6.42
N LEU A 35 -1.88 -8.58 5.76
CA LEU A 35 -0.80 -7.64 6.09
C LEU A 35 -0.93 -7.13 7.53
N PHE A 36 -2.12 -6.71 7.95
CA PHE A 36 -2.36 -6.23 9.31
C PHE A 36 -2.09 -7.32 10.35
N GLU A 37 -2.62 -8.53 10.14
CA GLU A 37 -2.43 -9.66 11.05
C GLU A 37 -0.95 -10.05 11.16
N LEU A 38 -0.20 -10.06 10.06
CA LEU A 38 1.24 -10.33 10.07
C LEU A 38 2.02 -9.26 10.84
N LEU A 39 1.68 -7.99 10.67
CA LEU A 39 2.30 -6.89 11.42
C LEU A 39 1.99 -6.98 12.92
N GLN A 40 0.75 -7.34 13.28
CA GLN A 40 0.37 -7.55 14.68
C GLN A 40 1.15 -8.73 15.30
N GLN A 41 1.37 -9.81 14.53
CA GLN A 41 2.19 -10.94 14.96
C GLN A 41 3.67 -10.55 15.13
N SER A 42 4.22 -9.77 14.21
CA SER A 42 5.60 -9.26 14.29
C SER A 42 5.85 -8.49 15.60
N ARG A 43 4.87 -7.69 16.05
CA ARG A 43 4.95 -6.92 17.28
C ARG A 43 5.06 -7.77 18.56
N SER A 44 4.68 -9.04 18.51
CA SER A 44 4.81 -9.95 19.67
C SER A 44 6.15 -10.70 19.71
N GLN A 45 7.00 -10.55 18.69
CA GLN A 45 8.29 -11.22 18.62
C GLN A 45 9.38 -10.43 19.34
N ALA A 46 10.40 -11.13 19.85
CA ALA A 46 11.56 -10.51 20.49
C ALA A 46 12.36 -9.61 19.52
N ASP A 47 12.44 -10.01 18.24
CA ASP A 47 12.99 -9.20 17.16
C ASP A 47 11.97 -9.14 16.00
N ALA A 48 11.18 -8.07 16.00
CA ALA A 48 10.18 -7.81 14.98
C ALA A 48 10.77 -7.67 13.57
N ASN A 49 11.97 -7.09 13.45
CA ASN A 49 12.63 -6.85 12.16
C ASN A 49 13.14 -8.17 11.57
N ALA A 50 13.81 -8.99 12.39
CA ALA A 50 14.26 -10.31 11.95
C ALA A 50 13.07 -11.21 11.57
N PHE A 51 11.98 -11.17 12.35
CA PHE A 51 10.76 -11.91 12.02
C PHE A 51 10.18 -11.50 10.66
N MET A 52 10.04 -10.20 10.41
CA MET A 52 9.49 -9.70 9.14
C MET A 52 10.42 -9.98 7.95
N ALA A 53 11.73 -9.87 8.15
CA ALA A 53 12.72 -10.20 7.12
C ALA A 53 12.65 -11.67 6.71
N ALA A 54 12.37 -12.58 7.65
CA ALA A 54 12.22 -14.00 7.39
C ALA A 54 10.95 -14.38 6.60
N GLN A 55 9.98 -13.47 6.44
CA GLN A 55 8.74 -13.73 5.70
C GLN A 55 8.93 -13.71 4.18
N ASP A 56 10.08 -13.25 3.68
CA ASP A 56 10.46 -13.19 2.26
C ASP A 56 9.36 -12.59 1.34
N GLN A 57 8.71 -11.53 1.82
CA GLN A 57 7.59 -10.90 1.11
C GLN A 57 8.08 -9.97 0.00
N SER A 58 8.47 -10.55 -1.13
CA SER A 58 8.99 -9.84 -2.31
C SER A 58 7.94 -9.63 -3.42
N SER A 59 6.75 -10.24 -3.30
CA SER A 59 5.72 -10.18 -4.34
C SER A 59 5.21 -8.76 -4.62
N TRP A 60 4.78 -8.51 -5.86
CA TRP A 60 4.19 -7.21 -6.21
C TRP A 60 3.00 -6.81 -5.36
N SER A 61 2.16 -7.79 -5.02
CA SER A 61 0.93 -7.55 -4.27
C SER A 61 1.25 -7.11 -2.84
N TRP A 62 2.39 -7.55 -2.29
CA TRP A 62 2.86 -7.13 -0.99
C TRP A 62 3.32 -5.67 -1.01
N GLY A 63 4.22 -5.33 -1.95
CA GLY A 63 4.69 -3.96 -2.12
C GLY A 63 3.55 -2.97 -2.34
N ALA A 64 2.58 -3.32 -3.20
CA ALA A 64 1.39 -2.50 -3.44
C ALA A 64 0.58 -2.22 -2.16
N ARG A 65 0.38 -3.23 -1.29
CA ARG A 65 -0.35 -3.04 -0.03
C ARG A 65 0.36 -2.05 0.90
N VAL A 66 1.67 -2.16 1.05
CA VAL A 66 2.47 -1.27 1.90
C VAL A 66 2.37 0.18 1.42
N TYR A 67 2.61 0.43 0.13
CA TYR A 67 2.52 1.78 -0.43
C TYR A 67 1.11 2.37 -0.29
N ILE A 68 0.07 1.60 -0.59
CA ILE A 68 -1.32 2.08 -0.44
C ILE A 68 -1.63 2.46 1.00
N GLN A 69 -1.20 1.66 1.98
CA GLN A 69 -1.38 1.99 3.40
C GLN A 69 -0.63 3.26 3.80
N MET A 70 0.61 3.45 3.33
CA MET A 70 1.37 4.69 3.57
C MET A 70 0.65 5.92 2.99
N MET A 71 0.13 5.81 1.76
CA MET A 71 -0.64 6.88 1.11
C MET A 71 -1.93 7.21 1.87
N MET A 72 -2.69 6.18 2.27
CA MET A 72 -3.90 6.34 3.08
C MET A 72 -3.60 7.00 4.43
N ALA A 73 -2.55 6.56 5.11
CA ALA A 73 -2.15 7.10 6.41
C ALA A 73 -1.72 8.57 6.30
N ALA A 74 -0.91 8.93 5.30
CA ALA A 74 -0.50 10.32 5.07
C ALA A 74 -1.70 11.24 4.82
N GLN A 75 -2.72 10.75 4.09
CA GLN A 75 -3.95 11.51 3.88
C GLN A 75 -4.79 11.61 5.15
N GLN A 76 -4.99 10.49 5.85
CA GLN A 76 -5.78 10.44 7.09
C GLN A 76 -5.20 11.37 8.17
N GLN A 77 -3.88 11.46 8.27
CA GLN A 77 -3.18 12.33 9.23
C GLN A 77 -3.12 13.80 8.80
N GLY A 78 -3.69 14.17 7.64
CA GLY A 78 -3.66 15.54 7.12
C GLY A 78 -2.29 16.00 6.62
N VAL A 79 -1.30 15.09 6.53
CA VAL A 79 0.04 15.39 5.98
C VAL A 79 -0.06 15.71 4.49
N LEU A 80 -0.94 15.01 3.77
CA LEU A 80 -1.25 15.25 2.36
C LEU A 80 -2.76 15.38 2.18
N GLN A 81 -3.20 16.30 1.31
CA GLN A 81 -4.61 16.38 0.91
C GLN A 81 -5.03 15.19 0.03
N ASP A 82 -4.13 14.75 -0.85
CA ASP A 82 -4.29 13.53 -1.64
C ASP A 82 -3.11 12.61 -1.35
N GLY A 83 -3.38 11.46 -0.73
CA GLY A 83 -2.38 10.48 -0.31
C GLY A 83 -1.54 9.98 -1.47
N TRP A 84 -2.09 9.96 -2.70
CA TRP A 84 -1.37 9.56 -3.91
C TRP A 84 -0.16 10.45 -4.22
N HIS A 85 -0.16 11.70 -3.73
CA HIS A 85 0.99 12.60 -3.90
C HIS A 85 2.23 12.16 -3.11
N LEU A 86 2.11 11.20 -2.18
CA LEU A 86 3.26 10.63 -1.48
C LEU A 86 4.25 9.99 -2.47
N LEU A 87 3.75 9.27 -3.47
CA LEU A 87 4.60 8.61 -4.47
C LEU A 87 5.48 9.61 -5.21
N GLY A 88 4.90 10.72 -5.67
CA GLY A 88 5.67 11.77 -6.34
C GLY A 88 6.76 12.36 -5.45
N ARG A 89 6.50 12.48 -4.14
CA ARG A 89 7.48 13.01 -3.17
C ARG A 89 8.61 12.06 -2.83
N LEU A 90 8.37 10.74 -2.88
CA LEU A 90 9.41 9.73 -2.65
C LEU A 90 10.40 9.59 -3.81
N HIS A 91 10.04 10.09 -5.00
CA HIS A 91 10.91 10.09 -6.18
C HIS A 91 11.83 11.32 -6.28
N LEU A 92 11.60 12.35 -5.46
CA LEU A 92 12.41 13.57 -5.39
C LEU A 92 13.61 13.37 -4.46
#